data_AF-A0A536CHK4-F1
#
_entry.id   AF-A0A536CHK4-F1
#
_cell.length_a   1.000
_cell.length_b   1.000
_cell.length_c   1.000
_cell.angle_alpha   90.00
_cell.angle_beta   90.00
_cell.angle_gamma   90.00
#
_symmetry.space_group_name_H-M   'P 1'
#
loop_
_entity.id
_entity.type
_entity.pdbx_description
1 polymer ?
#
loop_
_entity_poly.entity_id
_entity_poly.type
_entity_poly.pdbx_seq_one_letter_code
_entity_poly.pdbx_strand_id
1 'polypeptide(L)'
;AKRYGDVLALTDLTVNVAEGACLVLLGRNGAGKTTALRCMAGVLTPTAGSVRVDGIDAAAEPAAVRERVGLMPELPGLYERMSARTYLDYFGSIY
;
A
#
# COMPACT_ATOMS: atom_id res chain seq x y z
N ALA A 1 3.32 6.33 12.28
CA ALA A 1 3.69 5.15 13.10
C ALA A 1 2.63 4.05 12.98
N LYS A 2 3.02 2.77 13.13
CA LYS A 2 2.11 1.62 13.10
C LYS A 2 2.51 0.61 14.16
N ARG A 3 1.54 0.24 15.01
CA ARG A 3 1.68 -0.69 16.12
C ARG A 3 0.72 -1.86 15.96
N TYR A 4 1.18 -3.06 16.31
CA TYR A 4 0.40 -4.29 16.41
C TYR A 4 0.58 -4.86 17.82
N GLY A 5 -0.39 -4.64 18.71
CA GLY A 5 -0.21 -4.93 20.13
C GLY A 5 1.01 -4.21 20.69
N ASP A 6 1.98 -4.96 21.22
CA ASP A 6 3.21 -4.38 21.76
C ASP A 6 4.29 -4.12 20.71
N VAL A 7 4.14 -4.66 19.49
CA VAL A 7 5.14 -4.55 18.43
C VAL A 7 4.98 -3.26 17.64
N LEU A 8 6.02 -2.43 17.63
CA LEU A 8 6.07 -1.22 16.83
C LEU A 8 6.69 -1.53 15.45
N ALA A 9 5.84 -1.71 14.44
CA ALA A 9 6.26 -2.05 13.09
C ALA A 9 6.76 -0.84 12.29
N LEU A 10 6.29 0.37 12.61
CA LEU A 10 6.79 1.62 12.06
C LEU A 10 6.93 2.67 13.16
N THR A 11 8.12 3.26 13.26
CA THR A 11 8.46 4.33 14.20
C THR A 11 8.91 5.54 13.40
N ASP A 12 8.23 6.67 13.58
CA ASP A 12 8.64 7.98 13.06
C ASP A 12 9.08 8.04 11.58
N LEU A 13 8.36 7.33 10.71
CA LEU A 13 8.60 7.39 9.26
C LEU A 13 7.95 8.65 8.67
N THR A 14 8.79 9.57 8.17
CA THR A 14 8.37 10.72 7.35
C THR A 14 9.02 10.59 5.98
N VAL A 15 8.19 10.54 4.93
CA VAL A 15 8.64 10.46 3.55
C VAL A 15 7.71 11.27 2.66
N ASN A 16 8.26 11.91 1.64
CA ASN A 16 7.51 12.58 0.59
C ASN A 16 8.05 12.11 -0.76
N VAL A 17 7.16 11.66 -1.64
CA VAL A 17 7.50 11.10 -2.95
C VAL A 17 6.85 12.00 -3.99
N ALA A 18 7.67 12.70 -4.77
CA ALA A 18 7.20 13.56 -5.83
C ALA A 18 6.67 12.75 -7.02
N GLU A 19 5.82 13.37 -7.84
CA GLU A 19 5.39 12.78 -9.11
C GLU A 19 6.60 12.39 -9.98
N GLY A 20 6.54 11.20 -10.58
CA GLY A 20 7.63 10.66 -11.40
C GLY A 20 8.85 10.14 -10.61
N ALA A 21 8.85 10.24 -9.28
CA ALA A 21 9.94 9.73 -8.46
C ALA A 21 9.83 8.21 -8.21
N CYS A 22 10.99 7.55 -8.11
CA CYS A 22 11.08 6.15 -7.69
C CYS A 22 11.63 6.08 -6.26
N LEU A 23 10.83 5.62 -5.31
CA LEU A 23 11.23 5.36 -3.93
C LEU A 23 11.54 3.87 -3.73
N VAL A 24 12.70 3.57 -3.15
CA VAL A 24 13.08 2.20 -2.76
C VAL A 24 13.21 2.12 -1.23
N LEU A 25 12.44 1.23 -0.61
CA LEU A 25 12.56 0.92 0.82
C LEU A 25 13.48 -0.28 1.02
N LEU A 26 14.67 -0.06 1.61
CA LEU A 26 15.66 -1.10 1.89
C LEU A 26 15.75 -1.40 3.38
N GLY A 27 15.95 -2.67 3.72
CA GLY A 27 16.07 -3.10 5.11
C GLY A 27 15.85 -4.61 5.27
N ARG A 28 16.21 -5.16 6.43
CA ARG A 28 16.04 -6.59 6.76
C ARG A 28 14.56 -6.99 6.79
N ASN A 29 14.30 -8.30 6.75
CA ASN A 29 12.95 -8.81 7.00
C ASN A 29 12.50 -8.42 8.41
N GLY A 30 11.23 -8.01 8.55
CA GLY A 30 10.70 -7.47 9.79
C GLY A 30 10.94 -5.97 10.02
N ALA A 31 11.73 -5.27 9.20
CA ALA A 31 11.99 -3.83 9.36
C ALA A 31 10.79 -2.90 9.06
N GLY A 32 9.59 -3.44 8.79
CA GLY A 32 8.39 -2.65 8.54
C GLY A 32 8.14 -2.22 7.09
N LYS A 33 8.98 -2.63 6.12
CA LYS A 33 8.83 -2.24 4.69
C LYS A 33 7.43 -2.50 4.12
N THR A 34 6.94 -3.74 4.25
CA THR A 34 5.60 -4.12 3.78
C THR A 34 4.50 -3.36 4.53
N THR A 35 4.71 -3.08 5.82
CA THR A 35 3.79 -2.25 6.61
C THR A 35 3.74 -0.82 6.09
N ALA A 36 4.89 -0.22 5.77
CA ALA A 36 4.97 1.13 5.19
C ALA A 36 4.26 1.20 3.84
N LEU A 37 4.55 0.27 2.92
CA LEU A 37 3.91 0.22 1.60
C LEU A 37 2.39 0.08 1.71
N ARG A 38 1.89 -0.80 2.58
CA ARG A 38 0.45 -0.97 2.81
C ARG A 38 -0.22 0.24 3.45
N CYS A 39 0.49 0.98 4.31
CA CYS A 39 -0.02 2.25 4.83
C CYS A 39 -0.10 3.31 3.74
N MET A 40 0.93 3.44 2.90
CA MET A 40 0.95 4.38 1.78
C MET A 40 -0.15 4.04 0.75
N ALA A 41 -0.42 2.76 0.51
CA ALA A 41 -1.46 2.31 -0.41
C ALA A 41 -2.90 2.34 0.17
N GLY A 42 -3.11 2.85 1.39
CA GLY A 42 -4.44 2.90 2.00
C GLY A 42 -5.04 1.52 2.36
N VAL A 43 -4.23 0.46 2.38
CA VAL A 43 -4.63 -0.90 2.79
C VAL A 43 -4.60 -1.03 4.32
N LEU A 44 -3.70 -0.30 4.97
CA LEU A 44 -3.57 -0.27 6.42
C LEU A 44 -3.64 1.15 6.97
N THR A 45 -4.56 1.42 7.88
CA THR A 45 -4.56 2.70 8.61
C THR A 45 -3.36 2.75 9.57
N PRO A 46 -2.54 3.81 9.56
CA PRO A 46 -1.49 4.01 10.56
C PRO A 46 -2.09 4.14 11.96
N THR A 47 -1.35 3.78 13.01
CA THR A 47 -1.80 3.98 14.40
C THR A 47 -1.68 5.44 14.81
N ALA A 48 -0.73 6.18 14.22
CA ALA A 48 -0.56 7.61 14.43
C ALA A 48 0.14 8.25 13.21
N GLY A 49 -0.07 9.55 13.02
CA GLY A 49 0.38 10.28 11.83
C GLY A 49 -0.66 10.22 10.70
N SER A 50 -0.28 10.70 9.52
CA SER A 50 -1.14 10.75 8.34
C SER A 50 -0.42 10.25 7.09
N VAL A 51 -1.22 9.84 6.11
CA VAL A 51 -0.75 9.46 4.77
C VAL A 51 -1.65 10.21 3.79
N ARG A 52 -1.04 10.87 2.81
CA ARG A 52 -1.76 11.52 1.71
C ARG A 52 -1.23 11.03 0.37
N VAL A 53 -2.13 10.73 -0.55
CA VAL A 53 -1.82 10.35 -1.94
C VAL A 53 -2.57 11.32 -2.84
N ASP A 54 -1.86 12.02 -3.72
CA ASP A 54 -2.43 13.07 -4.60
C ASP A 54 -3.31 14.08 -3.84
N GLY A 55 -2.88 14.45 -2.63
CA GLY A 55 -3.61 15.36 -1.74
C GLY A 55 -4.77 14.72 -0.94
N ILE A 56 -5.13 13.48 -1.22
CA ILE A 56 -6.23 12.75 -0.56
C ILE A 56 -5.73 12.10 0.72
N ASP A 57 -6.42 12.33 1.84
CA ASP A 57 -6.10 11.69 3.12
C ASP A 57 -6.56 10.22 3.13
N ALA A 58 -5.63 9.29 3.29
CA ALA A 58 -5.90 7.86 3.22
C ALA A 58 -6.75 7.33 4.39
N ALA A 59 -6.83 8.05 5.52
CA ALA A 59 -7.69 7.69 6.64
C ALA A 59 -9.12 8.21 6.44
N ALA A 60 -9.28 9.39 5.84
CA ALA A 60 -10.58 9.99 5.56
C ALA A 60 -11.27 9.35 4.34
N GLU A 61 -10.52 9.12 3.26
CA GLU A 61 -11.04 8.68 1.96
C GLU A 61 -10.27 7.46 1.41
N PRO A 62 -10.28 6.33 2.12
CA PRO A 62 -9.47 5.17 1.76
C PRO A 62 -9.86 4.54 0.41
N ALA A 63 -11.12 4.69 -0.03
CA ALA A 63 -11.57 4.23 -1.34
C ALA A 63 -10.96 5.05 -2.48
N ALA A 64 -10.98 6.38 -2.37
CA ALA A 64 -10.43 7.28 -3.38
C ALA A 64 -8.90 7.12 -3.53
N VAL A 65 -8.18 6.78 -2.46
CA VAL A 65 -6.77 6.42 -2.53
C VAL A 65 -6.56 5.10 -3.28
N ARG A 66 -7.38 4.06 -3.01
CA ARG A 66 -7.24 2.76 -3.68
C ARG A 66 -7.55 2.81 -5.18
N GLU A 67 -8.40 3.72 -5.64
CA GLU A 67 -8.63 3.96 -7.08
C GLU A 67 -7.39 4.52 -7.79
N ARG A 68 -6.47 5.15 -7.07
CA ARG A 68 -5.26 5.79 -7.62
C ARG A 68 -3.99 4.96 -7.42
N VAL A 69 -4.01 4.00 -6.52
CA VAL A 69 -2.82 3.24 -6.12
C VAL A 69 -2.95 1.76 -6.48
N GLY A 70 -2.06 1.29 -7.36
CA GLY A 70 -1.81 -0.14 -7.53
C GLY A 70 -0.88 -0.68 -6.45
N LEU A 71 -1.23 -1.81 -5.85
CA LEU A 71 -0.38 -2.52 -4.89
C LEU A 71 -0.15 -3.97 -5.34
N MET A 72 1.10 -4.35 -5.58
CA MET A 72 1.48 -5.74 -5.84
C MET A 72 2.01 -6.38 -4.53
N PRO A 73 1.31 -7.36 -3.95
CA PRO A 73 1.82 -8.13 -2.83
C PRO A 73 2.92 -9.11 -3.27
N GLU A 74 3.72 -9.58 -2.30
CA GLU A 74 4.80 -10.56 -2.53
C GLU A 74 4.29 -11.88 -3.14
N LEU A 75 3.12 -12.33 -2.70
CA LEU A 75 2.41 -13.48 -3.27
C LEU A 75 1.18 -12.97 -4.01
N PRO A 76 1.20 -12.93 -5.36
CA PRO A 76 0.03 -12.55 -6.12
C PRO A 76 -1.02 -13.67 -6.00
N GLY A 77 -2.23 -13.32 -5.55
CA GLY A 77 -3.37 -14.24 -5.48
C GLY A 77 -3.95 -14.50 -6.87
N LEU A 78 -3.20 -15.19 -7.72
CA LEU A 78 -3.61 -15.47 -9.10
C LEU A 78 -4.67 -16.58 -9.14
N TYR A 79 -5.69 -16.38 -9.98
CA TYR A 79 -6.66 -17.43 -10.27
C TYR A 79 -6.09 -18.34 -11.36
N GLU A 80 -5.46 -19.45 -10.95
CA GLU A 80 -4.75 -20.38 -11.85
C GLU A 80 -5.62 -20.98 -12.96
N ARG A 81 -6.95 -20.95 -12.79
CA ARG A 81 -7.91 -21.42 -13.81
C ARG A 81 -8.25 -20.38 -14.87
N MET A 82 -7.70 -19.17 -14.77
CA MET A 82 -7.90 -18.08 -15.73
C MET A 82 -6.66 -17.89 -16.60
N SER A 83 -6.87 -17.61 -17.89
CA SER A 83 -5.78 -17.09 -18.72
C SER A 83 -5.35 -15.70 -18.23
N ALA A 84 -4.11 -15.30 -18.51
CA ALA A 84 -3.61 -13.99 -18.13
C ALA A 84 -4.50 -12.85 -18.67
N ARG A 85 -4.98 -12.95 -19.92
CA ARG A 85 -5.88 -11.95 -20.51
C ARG A 85 -7.21 -11.89 -19.77
N THR A 86 -7.84 -13.05 -19.53
CA THR A 86 -9.10 -13.13 -18.79
C THR A 86 -8.97 -12.58 -17.37
N TYR A 87 -7.84 -12.82 -16.70
CA TYR A 87 -7.57 -12.26 -15.38
C TYR A 87 -7.52 -10.72 -15.42
N LEU A 88 -6.80 -10.15 -16.38
CA LEU A 88 -6.72 -8.69 -16.55
C LEU A 88 -8.08 -8.08 -16.90
N ASP A 89 -8.81 -8.69 -17.84
CA ASP A 89 -10.15 -8.23 -18.24
C ASP A 89 -11.13 -8.29 -17.05
N TYR A 90 -11.07 -9.35 -16.24
CA TYR A 90 -11.89 -9.50 -15.04
C TYR A 90 -11.59 -8.41 -14.01
N PHE A 91 -10.31 -8.22 -13.65
CA PHE A 91 -9.92 -7.20 -12.67
C PHE A 91 -10.17 -5.77 -13.17
N GLY A 92 -10.02 -5.51 -14.47
CA GLY A 92 -10.39 -4.21 -15.07
C GLY A 92 -11.90 -3.95 -15.14
N SER A 93 -12.75 -4.96 -14.92
CA SER A 93 -14.20 -4.79 -14.92
C SER A 93 -14.82 -4.53 -13.53
N ILE A 94 -14.07 -4.82 -12.46
CA ILE A 94 -14.55 -4.74 -11.07
C ILE A 94 -13.93 -3.59 -10.27
N TYR A 95 -12.90 -2.93 -10.82
CA TYR A 95 -12.27 -1.73 -10.28
C TYR A 95 -12.58 -0.55 -11.18
#